data_AF-A0A1H2IG92-F1
#
_entry.id   AF-A0A1H2IG92-F1
#
_cell.length_a   1.000
_cell.length_b   1.000
_cell.length_c   1.000
_cell.angle_alpha   90.00
_cell.angle_beta   90.00
_cell.angle_gamma   90.00
#
_symmetry.space_group_name_H-M   'P 1'
#
loop_
_entity.id
_entity.type
_entity.pdbx_description
1 polymer ?
#
loop_
_entity_poly.entity_id
_entity_poly.type
_entity_poly.pdbx_seq_one_letter_code
_entity_poly.pdbx_strand_id
1 'polypeptide(L)'
;MARKYDTLSAAMAAGDELAEAEIRYRLLAETFTDMPQLRGNMNGQLERVKAEILRLRAARKSKPATSSGRLVPVDTARFRKSGA
;
A
#
# COMPACT_ATOMS: atom_id res chain seq x y z
N MET A 1 3.77 -8.15 15.84
CA MET A 1 3.66 -8.33 14.37
C MET A 1 4.93 -9.05 13.94
N ALA A 2 4.85 -10.31 13.48
CA ALA A 2 6.03 -11.08 13.12
C ALA A 2 6.76 -10.40 11.94
N ARG A 3 8.08 -10.20 12.05
CA ARG A 3 8.90 -9.60 10.99
C ARG A 3 9.07 -10.65 9.90
N LYS A 4 8.47 -10.41 8.73
CA LYS A 4 8.64 -11.29 7.56
C LYS A 4 10.05 -11.21 6.98
N TYR A 5 10.73 -10.09 7.17
CA TYR A 5 12.12 -9.86 6.76
C TYR A 5 12.89 -9.17 7.89
N ASP A 6 14.17 -9.52 8.03
CA ASP A 6 15.04 -8.94 9.06
C ASP A 6 15.65 -7.61 8.64
N THR A 7 15.87 -7.41 7.33
CA THR A 7 16.52 -6.23 6.78
C THR A 7 15.66 -5.52 5.74
N LEU A 8 15.87 -4.21 5.59
CA LEU A 8 15.24 -3.41 4.54
C LEU A 8 15.60 -3.95 3.14
N SER A 9 16.87 -4.31 2.95
CA SER A 9 17.38 -4.87 1.69
C SER A 9 16.73 -6.19 1.31
N ALA A 10 16.43 -7.07 2.28
CA ALA A 10 15.69 -8.30 2.00
C ALA A 10 14.26 -8.02 1.52
N ALA A 11 13.57 -7.04 2.13
CA ALA A 11 12.23 -6.64 1.70
C ALA A 11 12.24 -6.02 0.29
N MET A 12 13.22 -5.16 0.00
CA MET A 12 13.42 -4.57 -1.34
C MET A 12 13.69 -5.65 -2.39
N ALA A 13 14.60 -6.59 -2.11
CA ALA A 13 14.93 -7.67 -3.03
C ALA A 13 13.73 -8.59 -3.34
N ALA A 14 12.82 -8.75 -2.37
CA ALA A 14 11.59 -9.53 -2.53
C ALA A 14 10.44 -8.73 -3.18
N GLY A 15 10.61 -7.43 -3.44
CA GLY A 15 9.55 -6.55 -3.94
C GLY A 15 8.36 -6.41 -2.99
N ASP A 16 8.56 -6.62 -1.68
CA ASP A 16 7.49 -6.53 -0.68
C ASP A 16 7.38 -5.09 -0.17
N GLU A 17 6.77 -4.22 -0.97
CA GLU A 17 6.66 -2.78 -0.72
C GLU A 17 6.06 -2.44 0.66
N LEU A 18 5.08 -3.22 1.14
CA LEU A 18 4.50 -3.00 2.47
C LEU A 18 5.53 -3.30 3.56
N ALA A 19 6.23 -4.43 3.45
CA ALA A 19 7.24 -4.78 4.44
C ALA A 19 8.42 -3.79 4.42
N GLU A 20 8.79 -3.30 3.24
CA GLU A 20 9.79 -2.25 3.09
C GLU A 20 9.38 -0.97 3.82
N ALA A 21 8.17 -0.48 3.58
CA ALA A 21 7.65 0.72 4.23
C ALA A 21 7.54 0.57 5.76
N GLU A 22 7.13 -0.60 6.26
CA GLU A 22 7.06 -0.91 7.69
C GLU A 22 8.46 -0.92 8.36
N ILE A 23 9.47 -1.50 7.69
CA ILE A 23 10.86 -1.48 8.19
C ILE A 23 11.41 -0.05 8.16
N ARG A 24 11.17 0.71 7.09
CA ARG A 24 11.59 2.11 6.97
C ARG A 24 11.00 2.99 8.06
N TYR A 25 9.71 2.82 8.35
CA TYR A 25 9.04 3.51 9.45
C TYR A 25 9.70 3.20 10.79
N ARG A 26 10.00 1.93 11.05
CA ARG A 26 10.66 1.51 12.30
C ARG A 26 12.05 2.15 12.45
N LEU A 27 12.88 2.12 11.41
CA LEU A 27 14.21 2.75 11.44
C LEU A 27 14.13 4.26 11.70
N LEU A 28 13.17 4.94 11.07
CA LEU A 28 12.91 6.36 11.32
C LEU A 28 12.42 6.59 12.76
N ALA A 29 11.57 5.73 13.31
CA ALA A 29 11.06 5.87 14.68
C ALA A 29 12.14 5.61 15.74
N GLU A 30 13.02 4.62 15.50
CA GLU A 30 14.20 4.36 16.34
C GLU A 30 15.12 5.59 16.33
N THR A 31 15.48 6.09 15.15
CA THR A 31 16.32 7.29 15.01
C THR A 31 15.66 8.54 15.64
N PHE A 32 14.34 8.68 15.53
CA PHE A 32 13.58 9.78 16.15
C PHE A 32 13.64 9.75 17.69
N THR A 33 13.71 8.55 18.25
CA THR A 33 13.83 8.32 19.69
C THR A 33 15.26 8.62 20.13
N ASP A 34 16.25 8.09 19.42
CA ASP A 34 17.67 8.18 19.77
C ASP A 34 18.28 9.57 19.51
N MET A 35 17.77 10.30 18.53
CA MET A 35 18.28 11.61 18.10
C MET A 35 17.19 12.69 18.17
N PRO A 36 16.82 13.17 19.38
CA PRO A 36 15.73 14.13 19.58
C PRO A 36 15.93 15.46 18.84
N GLN A 37 17.18 15.85 18.57
CA GLN A 37 17.52 17.04 17.79
C GLN A 37 17.05 16.98 16.33
N LEU A 38 16.81 15.79 15.78
CA LEU A 38 16.37 15.60 14.40
C LEU A 38 14.83 15.56 14.25
N ARG A 39 14.07 15.61 15.35
CA ARG A 39 12.61 15.42 15.33
C ARG A 39 11.87 16.38 14.41
N GLY A 40 12.28 17.65 14.38
CA GLY A 40 11.69 18.66 13.49
C GLY A 40 11.79 18.27 12.01
N ASN A 41 12.94 17.72 11.60
CA ASN A 41 13.17 17.29 10.22
C ASN A 41 12.50 15.93 9.91
N MET A 42 12.42 15.05 10.90
CA MET A 42 11.96 13.67 10.72
C MET A 42 10.45 13.50 10.80
N ASN A 43 9.72 14.38 11.48
CA ASN A 43 8.25 14.31 11.60
C ASN A 43 7.56 14.18 10.23
N GLY A 44 7.94 15.03 9.27
CA GLY A 44 7.36 14.98 7.94
C GLY A 44 7.69 13.68 7.18
N GLN A 45 8.82 13.03 7.47
CA GLN A 45 9.15 11.73 6.87
C GLN A 45 8.32 10.61 7.50
N LEU A 46 8.18 10.61 8.84
CA LEU A 46 7.37 9.63 9.57
C LEU A 46 5.91 9.65 9.11
N GLU A 47 5.30 10.83 9.00
CA GLU A 47 3.90 10.95 8.57
C GLU A 47 3.70 10.50 7.11
N ARG A 48 4.67 10.77 6.22
CA ARG A 48 4.65 10.26 4.85
C ARG A 48 4.68 8.73 4.80
N VAL A 49 5.56 8.10 5.56
CA VAL A 49 5.66 6.63 5.58
C VAL A 49 4.43 6.00 6.26
N LYS A 50 3.85 6.62 7.30
CA LYS A 50 2.58 6.16 7.87
C LYS A 50 1.46 6.16 6.83
N ALA A 51 1.34 7.24 6.06
CA ALA A 51 0.34 7.34 5.00
C ALA A 51 0.55 6.28 3.90
N GLU A 52 1.81 6.02 3.54
CA GLU A 52 2.19 4.96 2.61
C GLU A 52 1.79 3.56 3.12
N ILE A 53 2.12 3.24 4.37
CA ILE A 53 1.74 1.96 5.01
C ILE A 53 0.22 1.78 4.98
N LEU A 54 -0.55 2.82 5.32
CA LEU A 54 -2.00 2.75 5.29
C LEU A 54 -2.54 2.47 3.88
N ARG A 55 -2.00 3.16 2.86
CA ARG A 55 -2.36 2.92 1.46
C ARG A 55 -2.01 1.50 1.00
N LEU A 56 -0.81 1.02 1.31
CA LEU A 56 -0.34 -0.32 0.94
C LEU A 56 -1.14 -1.42 1.65
N ARG A 57 -1.52 -1.22 2.91
CA ARG A 57 -2.43 -2.12 3.64
C ARG A 57 -3.81 -2.15 3.02
N ALA A 58 -4.35 -0.99 2.62
CA ALA A 58 -5.63 -0.92 1.92
C ALA A 58 -5.55 -1.63 0.56
N ALA A 59 -4.51 -1.38 -0.23
CA ALA A 59 -4.29 -2.00 -1.53
C ALA A 59 -4.14 -3.53 -1.44
N ARG A 60 -3.45 -4.03 -0.41
CA ARG A 60 -3.37 -5.48 -0.15
C ARG A 60 -4.73 -6.10 0.17
N LYS A 61 -5.61 -5.39 0.88
CA LYS A 61 -6.97 -5.84 1.19
C LYS A 61 -7.92 -5.72 0.00
N SER A 62 -7.71 -4.74 -0.88
CA SER A 62 -8.55 -4.48 -2.05
C SER A 62 -8.17 -5.32 -3.26
N LYS A 63 -7.08 -6.11 -3.23
CA LYS A 63 -6.87 -7.16 -4.23
C LYS A 63 -8.13 -8.04 -4.20
N PRO A 64 -8.95 -8.03 -5.25
CA PRO A 64 -10.12 -8.88 -5.27
C PRO A 64 -9.58 -10.30 -5.17
N ALA A 65 -10.03 -11.06 -4.17
CA ALA A 65 -10.11 -12.51 -4.34
C ALA A 65 -10.80 -12.68 -5.69
N THR A 66 -10.14 -13.32 -6.65
CA THR A 66 -10.60 -13.54 -8.04
C THR A 66 -12.09 -13.83 -8.07
N SER A 67 -12.91 -12.79 -8.08
CA SER A 67 -14.34 -12.90 -8.23
C SER A 67 -14.50 -12.74 -9.72
N SER A 68 -14.80 -13.87 -10.33
CA SER A 68 -15.17 -14.02 -11.73
C SER A 68 -16.46 -13.24 -12.00
N GLY A 69 -16.42 -11.92 -11.88
CA GLY A 69 -17.46 -11.03 -12.34
C GLY A 69 -17.52 -11.16 -13.84
N ARG A 70 -18.50 -11.92 -14.34
CA ARG A 70 -18.73 -12.10 -15.77
C ARG A 70 -19.02 -10.74 -16.38
N LEU A 71 -18.04 -10.18 -17.09
CA LEU A 71 -18.25 -9.00 -17.92
C LEU A 71 -19.23 -9.39 -19.03
N VAL A 72 -20.45 -8.89 -18.96
CA VAL A 72 -21.44 -9.06 -20.02
C VAL A 72 -21.26 -7.90 -21.00
N PRO A 73 -21.03 -8.16 -22.30
CA PRO A 73 -20.92 -7.09 -23.28
C PRO A 73 -22.23 -6.29 -23.34
N VAL A 74 -22.12 -4.97 -23.47
CA VAL A 74 -23.29 -4.10 -23.59
C VAL A 74 -23.99 -4.36 -24.92
N ASP A 75 -25.20 -4.91 -24.86
CA ASP A 75 -26.06 -5.13 -26.02
C ASP A 75 -26.79 -3.82 -26.38
N THR A 76 -26.28 -3.13 -27.40
CA THR A 76 -26.85 -1.87 -27.90
C THR A 76 -28.16 -2.07 -28.66
N ALA A 77 -28.48 -3.30 -29.08
CA ALA A 77 -29.75 -3.60 -29.76
C ALA A 77 -30.94 -3.48 -28.80
N ARG A 78 -30.72 -3.73 -27.49
CA ARG A 78 -31.73 -3.55 -26.43
C ARG A 78 -32.21 -2.12 -26.23
N PHE A 79 -31.41 -1.14 -26.65
CA PHE A 79 -31.70 0.28 -26.46
C PHE A 79 -32.19 0.98 -27.73
N ARG A 80 -32.48 0.21 -28.79
CA ARG A 80 -33.10 0.77 -29.99
C ARG A 80 -34.59 0.94 -29.78
N LYS A 81 -35.11 2.11 -30.18
CA LYS A 81 -36.54 2.39 -30.22
C LYS A 81 -37.21 1.40 -31.19
N SER A 82 -38.13 0.58 -30.69
CA SER A 82 -38.90 -0.34 -31.53
C SER A 82 -39.90 0.44 -32.38
N GLY A 83 -39.83 0.30 -33.71
CA GLY A 83 -40.80 0.82 -34.67
C GLY A 83 -40.33 2.02 -35.50
N ALA A 84 -39.36 1.80 -36.38
CA ALA A 84 -39.17 2.60 -37.59
C ALA A 84 -39.69 1.80 -38.78
#